data_AF-A0A2A5H204-F1
#
_entry.id   AF-A0A2A5H204-F1
#
_cell.length_a   1.000
_cell.length_b   1.000
_cell.length_c   1.000
_cell.angle_alpha   90.00
_cell.angle_beta   90.00
_cell.angle_gamma   90.00
#
_symmetry.space_group_name_H-M   'P 1'
#
loop_
_entity.id
_entity.type
_entity.pdbx_description
1 polymer ?
#
loop_
_entity_poly.entity_id
_entity_poly.type
_entity_poly.pdbx_seq_one_letter_code
_entity_poly.pdbx_strand_id
1 'polypeptide(L)' 'MRSEVRETEKAFARLFLSDDGQKVLSHLQSITFQRALGAGAAEAQLRYMEGQRALMASVLRLIDRGRNNV' A
#
# COMPACT_ATOMS: atom_id res chain seq x y z
N MET A 1 21.89 -4.81 -2.85
CA MET A 1 20.74 -4.16 -3.53
C MET A 1 19.67 -5.14 -4.01
N ARG A 2 19.88 -6.03 -5.00
CA ARG A 2 18.80 -6.98 -5.43
C ARG A 2 18.36 -7.97 -4.33
N SER A 3 19.27 -8.39 -3.46
CA SER A 3 18.96 -9.25 -2.30
C SER A 3 18.10 -8.52 -1.26
N GLU A 4 18.48 -7.29 -0.92
CA GLU A 4 17.80 -6.43 0.04
C GLU A 4 16.35 -6.10 -0.36
N VAL A 5 16.10 -5.88 -1.65
CA VAL A 5 14.75 -5.70 -2.19
C VAL A 5 13.91 -6.96 -1.98
N ARG A 6 14.46 -8.15 -2.26
CA ARG A 6 13.75 -9.43 -2.06
C ARG A 6 13.45 -9.71 -0.60
N GLU A 7 14.39 -9.42 0.31
CA GLU A 7 14.16 -9.58 1.74
C GLU A 7 13.09 -8.61 2.25
N THR A 8 13.06 -7.39 1.70
CA THR A 8 11.97 -6.44 1.95
C THR A 8 10.64 -6.97 1.45
N GLU A 9 10.55 -7.44 0.20
CA GLU A 9 9.33 -8.05 -0.37
C GLU A 9 8.80 -9.20 0.52
N LYS A 10 9.68 -10.11 0.95
CA LYS A 10 9.34 -11.19 1.88
C LYS A 10 8.87 -10.68 3.23
N ALA A 11 9.50 -9.65 3.78
CA ALA A 11 9.10 -9.04 5.04
C ALA A 11 7.69 -8.43 4.96
N PHE A 12 7.39 -7.71 3.87
CA PHE A 12 6.06 -7.18 3.59
C PHE A 12 5.02 -8.31 3.49
N ALA A 13 5.32 -9.36 2.72
CA ALA A 13 4.41 -10.50 2.59
C ALA A 13 4.11 -11.17 3.93
N ARG A 14 5.13 -11.47 4.74
CA ARG A 14 4.94 -12.09 6.07
C ARG A 14 4.16 -11.19 7.03
N LEU A 15 4.50 -9.91 7.11
CA LEU A 15 3.82 -8.96 8.00
C LEU A 15 2.32 -8.91 7.70
N PHE A 16 1.96 -8.73 6.43
CA PHE A 16 0.58 -8.59 5.99
C PHE A 16 -0.15 -9.93 5.79
N LEU A 17 0.46 -11.06 6.15
CA LEU A 17 -0.22 -12.35 6.30
C LEU A 17 -0.78 -12.57 7.71
N SER A 18 -0.28 -11.84 8.71
CA SER A 18 -0.80 -11.89 10.08
C SER A 18 -2.19 -11.25 10.20
N ASP A 19 -2.98 -11.68 11.19
CA ASP A 19 -4.32 -11.13 11.43
C ASP A 19 -4.30 -9.61 11.64
N ASP A 20 -3.37 -9.12 12.47
CA ASP A 20 -3.24 -7.68 12.71
C ASP A 20 -2.68 -6.95 11.48
N GLY A 21 -1.78 -7.57 10.72
CA GLY A 21 -1.33 -7.06 9.44
C GLY A 21 -2.49 -6.84 8.47
N GLN A 22 -3.42 -7.79 8.37
CA GLN A 22 -4.60 -7.67 7.51
C GLN A 22 -5.54 -6.55 7.96
N LYS A 23 -5.73 -6.35 9.27
CA LYS A 23 -6.50 -5.22 9.81
C LYS A 23 -5.87 -3.88 9.43
N VAL A 24 -4.55 -3.75 9.63
CA VAL A 24 -3.80 -2.54 9.25
C VAL A 24 -3.88 -2.30 7.75
N LEU A 25 -3.69 -3.33 6.92
CA LEU A 25 -3.77 -3.22 5.47
C LEU A 25 -5.14 -2.73 5.01
N SER A 26 -6.20 -3.31 5.57
CA SER A 26 -7.58 -2.94 5.28
C SER A 26 -7.86 -1.48 5.67
N HIS A 27 -7.38 -1.04 6.84
CA HIS A 27 -7.52 0.35 7.27
C HIS A 27 -6.78 1.31 6.32
N LEU A 28 -5.54 1.00 5.95
CA LEU A 28 -4.74 1.82 5.02
C LEU A 28 -5.40 1.92 3.64
N GLN A 29 -5.93 0.81 3.12
CA GLN A 29 -6.69 0.80 1.86
C GLN A 29 -7.95 1.68 1.94
N SER A 30 -8.67 1.64 3.07
CA SER A 30 -9.88 2.45 3.25
C SER A 30 -9.56 3.95 3.19
N ILE A 31 -8.55 4.40 3.94
CA ILE A 31 -8.22 5.84 4.02
C ILE A 31 -7.57 6.39 2.75
N THR A 32 -7.04 5.52 1.86
CA THR A 32 -6.37 5.91 0.61
C THR A 32 -7.23 5.75 -0.64
N PHE A 33 -7.90 4.61 -0.82
CA PHE A 33 -8.71 4.34 -2.01
C PHE A 33 -10.17 4.76 -1.86
N GLN A 34 -10.76 4.62 -0.68
CA GLN A 34 -12.19 4.87 -0.46
C GLN A 34 -12.49 6.32 -0.07
N ARG A 35 -11.47 7.16 0.05
CA ARG A 35 -11.64 8.58 0.34
C ARG A 35 -12.05 9.33 -0.93
N ALA A 36 -13.27 9.88 -0.92
CA ALA A 36 -13.78 10.77 -1.95
C ALA A 36 -13.58 12.24 -1.54
N LEU A 37 -13.33 13.09 -2.53
CA LEU A 37 -13.30 14.54 -2.37
C LEU A 37 -14.53 15.15 -3.07
N GLY A 38 -15.07 16.22 -2.48
CA GLY A 38 -16.15 16.97 -3.10
C GLY A 38 -15.69 17.73 -4.35
N ALA A 39 -16.63 18.16 -5.18
CA ALA A 39 -16.36 18.85 -6.45
C ALA A 39 -15.53 20.14 -6.31
N GLY A 40 -15.55 20.78 -5.13
CA GLY A 40 -14.78 21.98 -4.84
C GLY A 40 -13.37 21.74 -4.29
N ALA A 41 -12.88 20.50 -4.30
CA ALA A 41 -11.56 20.19 -3.76
C ALA A 41 -10.43 20.82 -4.59
N ALA A 42 -9.41 21.34 -3.91
CA ALA A 42 -8.28 21.96 -4.57
C ALA A 42 -7.43 20.91 -5.30
N GLU A 43 -6.84 21.28 -6.43
CA GLU A 43 -5.95 20.39 -7.21
C GLU A 43 -4.78 19.85 -6.38
N ALA A 44 -4.24 20.65 -5.46
CA ALA A 44 -3.18 20.21 -4.56
C ALA A 44 -3.62 19.03 -3.67
N GLN A 45 -4.88 19.03 -3.21
CA GLN A 45 -5.43 17.93 -2.42
C GLN A 45 -5.65 16.69 -3.27
N LEU A 46 -6.13 16.85 -4.50
CA LEU A 46 -6.29 15.74 -5.46
C LEU A 46 -4.94 15.06 -5.73
N ARG A 47 -3.89 15.85 -6.03
CA ARG A 47 -2.53 15.33 -6.26
C ARG A 47 -1.93 14.67 -5.03
N TYR A 48 -2.14 15.24 -3.84
CA TYR A 48 -1.69 14.63 -2.59
C TYR A 48 -2.32 13.25 -2.37
N MET A 49 -3.64 13.13 -2.59
CA MET A 49 -4.34 11.85 -2.47
C MET A 49 -3.88 10.84 -3.51
N GLU A 50 -3.60 11.28 -4.74
CA GLU A 50 -3.06 10.38 -5.75
C GLU A 50 -1.67 9.87 -5.39
N GLY A 51 -0.82 10.71 -4.79
CA GLY A 51 0.46 10.28 -4.23
C GLY A 51 0.31 9.20 -3.15
N GLN A 52 -0.68 9.34 -2.26
CA GLN A 52 -0.99 8.31 -1.26
C GLN A 52 -1.47 7.00 -1.89
N ARG A 53 -2.30 7.04 -2.92
CA ARG A 53 -2.74 5.83 -3.67
C ARG A 53 -1.59 5.15 -4.38
N ALA A 54 -0.71 5.92 -5.01
CA ALA A 54 0.49 5.38 -5.68
C ALA A 54 1.43 4.68 -4.68
N LEU A 55 1.60 5.23 -3.48
CA LEU A 55 2.35 4.60 -2.40
C LEU A 55 1.67 3.28 -1.95
N MET A 56 0.36 3.30 -1.69
CA MET A 56 -0.37 2.11 -1.27
C MET A 56 -0.33 1.01 -2.35
N ALA A 57 -0.46 1.36 -3.63
CA ALA A 57 -0.27 0.42 -4.73
C ALA A 57 1.14 -0.19 -4.76
N SER A 58 2.16 0.57 -4.38
CA SER A 58 3.53 0.07 -4.28
C SER A 58 3.70 -0.94 -3.14
N VAL A 59 3.07 -0.69 -1.99
CA VAL A 59 3.00 -1.66 -0.88
C VAL A 59 2.33 -2.96 -1.32
N LEU A 60 1.18 -2.88 -2.02
CA LEU A 60 0.50 -4.07 -2.54
C LEU A 60 1.38 -4.88 -3.50
N ARG A 61 2.14 -4.21 -4.38
CA ARG A 61 3.12 -4.87 -5.27
C ARG A 61 4.28 -5.52 -4.52
N LEU A 62 4.71 -4.99 -3.38
CA LEU A 62 5.74 -5.62 -2.55
C LEU A 62 5.21 -6.89 -1.88
N ILE A 63 3.98 -6.82 -1.35
CA ILE A 63 3.30 -7.98 -0.74
C ILE A 63 3.13 -9.09 -1.78
N ASP A 64 2.60 -8.77 -2.96
CA ASP A 64 2.36 -9.75 -4.03
C ASP A 64 3.67 -10.42 -4.49
N ARG A 65 4.71 -9.62 -4.76
CA ARG A 65 6.04 -10.16 -5.11
C ARG A 65 6.64 -11.02 -4.01
N GLY A 66 6.48 -10.63 -2.75
CA GLY A 66 6.97 -11.41 -1.62
C GLY A 66 6.25 -12.75 -1.44
N ARG A 67 4.99 -12.86 -1.88
CA ARG A 67 4.22 -14.12 -1.89
C ARG A 67 4.59 -15.03 -3.06
N ASN A 68 4.87 -14.44 -4.22
CA ASN A 68 5.18 -15.19 -5.45
C ASN A 68 6.66 -15.59 -5.57
N ASN A 69 7.55 -15.00 -4.75
CA ASN A 69 8.97 -15.33 -4.66
C ASN A 69 9.28 -16.41 -3.60
N VAL A 70 8.28 -17.17 -3.14
CA VAL A 70 8.44 -18.30 -2.21
C VAL A 70 8.82 -19.56 -2.97
#